data_AF-A0A945CI86-F1
#
_entry.id   AF-A0A945CI86-F1
#
_cell.length_a   1.000
_cell.length_b   1.000
_cell.length_c   1.000
_cell.angle_alpha   90.00
_cell.angle_beta   90.00
_cell.angle_gamma   90.00
#
_symmetry.space_group_name_H-M   'P 1'
#
loop_
_entity.id
_entity.type
_entity.pdbx_description
1 polymer ?
#
loop_
_entity_poly.entity_id
_entity_poly.type
_entity_poly.pdbx_seq_one_letter_code
_entity_poly.pdbx_strand_id
1 'polypeptide(L)'
;MISDRDMAEELAKWGRDDENIRVVNLYSSRANPHAKVDLLSDYDVEVFVNDLEPFKRGEAWLDYFGEVMVREPYSSSVWEDDHVGPMVMFSDGRRIDFNIRVLVELKDEIKSGEAGSWNIVLVDKEGVSEDIKSLESHDESEFYTRRPTEAEYNKLAHHFWWNITYVAKYLYRDEFMFAKRMLDVSLHHSYLLTVLSWHLGVETNWTNNPGPHGRWIKMQLEPSTWRQVESTFAGPSIEDNWRAMFRTGEVFGRIASRVGDALGYVYPIRVEEQVTEYLKEVQRLAQRRERG
;
A
#
# COMPACT_ATOMS: atom_id res chain seq x y z
N MET A 1 10.52 24.40 4.95
CA MET A 1 9.92 23.73 6.12
C MET A 1 8.60 23.17 5.67
N ILE A 2 8.18 22.01 6.18
CA ILE A 2 6.86 21.45 5.85
C ILE A 2 5.79 22.36 6.46
N SER A 3 4.84 22.82 5.64
CA SER A 3 3.75 23.69 6.06
C SER A 3 2.73 22.94 6.91
N ASP A 4 2.19 23.61 7.94
CA ASP A 4 1.08 23.14 8.78
C ASP A 4 -0.27 23.76 8.37
N ARG A 5 -0.29 24.58 7.30
CA ARG A 5 -1.51 25.19 6.76
C ARG A 5 -2.39 24.14 6.11
N ASP A 6 -3.67 24.20 6.41
CA ASP A 6 -4.66 23.30 5.82
C ASP A 6 -4.93 23.66 4.35
N MET A 7 -4.52 22.77 3.44
CA MET A 7 -4.76 22.92 2.01
C MET A 7 -6.26 22.85 1.67
N ALA A 8 -7.11 22.28 2.53
CA ALA A 8 -8.55 22.21 2.27
C ALA A 8 -9.20 23.61 2.16
N GLU A 9 -8.74 24.58 2.96
CA GLU A 9 -9.23 25.97 2.87
C GLU A 9 -8.79 26.64 1.56
N GLU A 10 -7.56 26.38 1.11
CA GLU A 10 -7.01 26.89 -0.15
C GLU A 10 -7.74 26.29 -1.36
N LEU A 11 -7.98 24.97 -1.35
CA LEU A 11 -8.79 24.26 -2.34
C LEU A 11 -10.22 24.78 -2.39
N ALA A 12 -10.84 24.99 -1.23
CA ALA A 12 -12.19 25.55 -1.15
C ALA A 12 -12.24 26.97 -1.71
N LYS A 13 -11.23 27.80 -1.41
CA LYS A 13 -11.13 29.16 -1.94
C LYS A 13 -10.94 29.15 -3.46
N TRP A 14 -10.02 28.32 -3.97
CA TRP A 14 -9.80 28.13 -5.40
C TRP A 14 -11.08 27.73 -6.14
N GLY A 15 -11.78 26.72 -5.63
CA GLY A 15 -13.04 26.26 -6.21
C GLY A 15 -14.17 27.29 -6.17
N ARG A 16 -14.20 28.18 -5.16
CA ARG A 16 -15.17 29.28 -5.11
C ARG A 16 -14.83 30.39 -6.10
N ASP A 17 -13.55 30.77 -6.19
CA ASP A 17 -13.06 31.89 -7.00
C ASP A 17 -13.13 31.59 -8.52
N ASP A 18 -12.96 30.33 -8.92
CA ASP A 18 -13.02 29.92 -10.34
C ASP A 18 -14.46 29.57 -10.76
N GLU A 19 -15.03 30.29 -11.74
CA GLU A 19 -16.39 30.07 -12.24
C GLU A 19 -16.58 28.73 -12.97
N ASN A 20 -15.50 28.19 -13.54
CA ASN A 20 -15.49 26.91 -14.24
C ASN A 20 -15.62 25.74 -13.27
N ILE A 21 -15.08 25.87 -12.05
CA ILE A 21 -15.16 24.86 -11.00
C ILE A 21 -16.54 24.87 -10.35
N ARG A 22 -17.17 23.69 -10.31
CA ARG A 22 -18.55 23.49 -9.86
C ARG A 22 -18.63 22.77 -8.52
N VAL A 23 -17.82 21.73 -8.36
CA VAL A 23 -17.72 20.96 -7.11
C VAL A 23 -16.25 20.70 -6.81
N VAL A 24 -15.87 20.83 -5.54
CA VAL A 24 -14.57 20.38 -5.03
C VAL A 24 -14.85 19.43 -3.88
N ASN A 25 -14.36 18.20 -4.00
CA ASN A 25 -14.55 17.13 -3.04
C ASN A 25 -13.19 16.60 -2.58
N LEU A 26 -13.00 16.48 -1.27
CA LEU A 26 -11.86 15.81 -0.68
C LEU A 26 -12.27 14.38 -0.32
N TYR A 27 -11.46 13.39 -0.66
CA TYR A 27 -11.78 11.98 -0.37
C TYR A 27 -10.63 11.26 0.34
N SER A 28 -10.75 9.94 0.53
CA SER A 28 -9.67 9.08 1.06
C SER A 28 -9.30 9.45 2.51
N SER A 29 -8.01 9.37 2.87
CA SER A 29 -7.54 9.40 4.27
C SER A 29 -7.89 10.68 5.03
N ARG A 30 -7.94 11.85 4.37
CA ARG A 30 -8.31 13.12 5.00
C ARG A 30 -9.81 13.30 5.17
N ALA A 31 -10.61 12.53 4.44
CA ALA A 31 -12.06 12.47 4.60
C ALA A 31 -12.52 11.35 5.54
N ASN A 32 -11.70 10.32 5.76
CA ASN A 32 -12.03 9.20 6.64
C ASN A 32 -11.76 9.53 8.13
N PRO A 33 -12.79 9.57 9.00
CA PRO A 33 -12.62 9.88 10.43
C PRO A 33 -11.86 8.81 11.23
N HIS A 34 -11.68 7.61 10.65
CA HIS A 34 -10.94 6.50 11.24
C HIS A 34 -9.48 6.43 10.77
N ALA A 35 -9.11 7.19 9.73
CA ALA A 35 -7.75 7.23 9.22
C ALA A 35 -6.86 8.06 10.15
N LYS A 36 -5.59 7.63 10.27
CA LYS A 36 -4.56 8.44 10.93
C LYS A 36 -3.93 9.36 9.89
N VAL A 37 -4.20 10.65 10.02
CA VAL A 37 -3.62 11.70 9.18
C VAL A 37 -2.57 12.49 9.94
N ASP A 38 -1.56 12.96 9.21
CA ASP A 38 -0.47 13.79 9.71
C ASP A 38 -0.05 14.85 8.66
N LEU A 39 1.05 15.56 8.92
CA LEU A 39 1.58 16.61 8.04
C LEU A 39 2.05 16.09 6.67
N LEU A 40 2.30 14.78 6.53
CA LEU A 40 2.75 14.13 5.29
C LEU A 40 1.62 13.38 4.59
N SER A 41 0.38 13.45 5.10
CA SER A 41 -0.76 12.84 4.44
C SER A 41 -1.16 13.67 3.21
N ASP A 42 -1.31 12.99 2.08
CA ASP A 42 -1.65 13.62 0.80
C ASP A 42 -3.10 14.18 0.84
N TYR A 43 -3.40 15.12 -0.06
CA TYR A 43 -4.76 15.60 -0.31
C TYR A 43 -5.26 14.97 -1.62
N ASP A 44 -6.14 13.97 -1.49
CA ASP A 44 -6.82 13.35 -2.62
C ASP A 44 -8.08 14.19 -2.96
N VAL A 45 -8.10 14.85 -4.13
CA VAL A 45 -9.13 15.85 -4.45
C VAL A 45 -9.78 15.58 -5.80
N GLU A 46 -11.11 15.54 -5.80
CA GLU A 46 -11.90 15.60 -7.02
C GLU A 46 -12.39 17.02 -7.29
N VAL A 47 -12.28 17.44 -8.54
CA VAL A 47 -12.67 18.77 -8.99
C VAL A 47 -13.55 18.62 -10.23
N PHE A 48 -14.82 18.96 -10.11
CA PHE A 48 -15.74 18.86 -11.23
C PHE A 48 -15.93 20.22 -11.89
N VAL A 49 -15.71 20.28 -13.19
CA VAL A 49 -15.64 21.51 -13.98
C VAL A 49 -16.60 21.48 -15.16
N ASN A 50 -16.95 22.64 -15.72
CA ASN A 50 -17.72 22.70 -16.96
C ASN A 50 -16.86 22.40 -18.20
N ASP A 51 -15.61 22.86 -18.20
CA ASP A 51 -14.65 22.71 -19.30
C ASP A 51 -13.27 22.29 -18.77
N LEU A 52 -12.71 21.21 -19.29
CA LEU A 52 -11.38 20.72 -18.91
C LEU A 52 -10.24 21.43 -19.63
N GLU A 53 -10.52 22.09 -20.76
CA GLU A 53 -9.48 22.67 -21.61
C GLU A 53 -8.53 23.63 -20.88
N PRO A 54 -8.97 24.49 -19.93
CA PRO A 54 -8.05 25.31 -19.14
C PRO A 54 -6.99 24.51 -18.37
N PHE A 55 -7.36 23.34 -17.85
CA PHE A 55 -6.46 22.48 -17.08
C PHE A 55 -5.57 21.62 -17.98
N LYS A 56 -6.01 21.30 -19.20
CA LYS A 56 -5.21 20.58 -20.21
C LYS A 56 -4.14 21.44 -20.88
N ARG A 57 -4.44 22.74 -21.11
CA ARG A 57 -3.57 23.64 -21.88
C ARG A 57 -2.24 23.94 -21.20
N GLY A 58 -2.15 23.81 -19.89
CA GLY A 58 -0.91 24.05 -19.15
C GLY A 58 -1.10 24.05 -17.64
N GLU A 59 0.00 24.28 -16.95
CA GLU A 59 0.11 24.06 -15.50
C GLU A 59 0.03 25.33 -14.65
N ALA A 60 -0.16 26.51 -15.26
CA ALA A 60 -0.12 27.80 -14.56
C ALA A 60 -1.17 27.93 -13.44
N TRP A 61 -2.23 27.11 -13.46
CA TRP A 61 -3.21 27.06 -12.37
C TRP A 61 -2.64 26.46 -11.08
N LEU A 62 -1.57 25.66 -11.15
CA LEU A 62 -0.88 25.12 -9.98
C LEU A 62 -0.19 26.23 -9.15
N ASP A 63 0.19 27.33 -9.78
CA ASP A 63 0.81 28.49 -9.12
C ASP A 63 -0.09 29.07 -8.01
N TYR A 64 -1.40 28.79 -8.05
CA TYR A 64 -2.34 29.16 -6.99
C TYR A 64 -1.97 28.54 -5.63
N PHE A 65 -1.49 27.30 -5.63
CA PHE A 65 -1.17 26.52 -4.42
C PHE A 65 0.29 26.70 -3.96
N GLY A 66 1.12 27.28 -4.82
CA GLY A 66 2.51 27.61 -4.52
C GLY A 66 3.50 27.07 -5.54
N GLU A 67 4.78 27.15 -5.22
CA GLU A 67 5.87 26.68 -6.08
C GLU A 67 5.87 25.16 -6.17
N VAL A 68 5.69 24.60 -7.37
CA VAL A 68 5.73 23.15 -7.63
C VAL A 68 7.16 22.62 -7.45
N MET A 69 7.33 21.61 -6.60
CA MET A 69 8.60 20.90 -6.41
C MET A 69 8.77 19.76 -7.41
N VAL A 70 7.75 18.91 -7.52
CA VAL A 70 7.71 17.80 -8.48
C VAL A 70 6.25 17.46 -8.77
N ARG A 71 5.98 17.03 -9.99
CA ARG A 71 4.68 16.51 -10.37
C ARG A 71 4.81 15.44 -11.45
N GLU A 72 3.74 14.72 -11.70
CA GLU A 72 3.66 13.90 -12.90
C GLU A 72 3.78 14.75 -14.17
N PRO A 73 4.50 14.27 -15.20
CA PRO A 73 4.62 14.96 -16.48
C PRO A 73 3.25 15.20 -17.12
N TYR A 74 3.02 16.43 -17.60
CA TYR A 74 1.91 16.73 -18.49
C TYR A 74 2.20 16.05 -19.82
N SER A 75 1.44 15.01 -20.16
CA SER A 75 1.46 14.45 -21.49
C SER A 75 0.06 14.01 -21.87
N SER A 76 -0.35 14.31 -23.10
CA SER A 76 -1.64 13.87 -23.63
C SER A 76 -1.79 12.35 -23.69
N SER A 77 -0.71 11.58 -23.53
CA SER A 77 -0.76 10.11 -23.40
C SER A 77 -1.10 9.63 -22.00
N VAL A 78 -1.04 10.49 -20.99
CA VAL A 78 -1.33 10.15 -19.59
C VAL A 78 -2.75 10.59 -19.21
N TRP A 79 -3.37 11.47 -20.01
CA TRP A 79 -4.59 12.21 -19.69
C TRP A 79 -5.67 11.79 -20.69
N GLU A 80 -6.85 11.45 -20.21
CA GLU A 80 -7.98 11.07 -21.07
C GLU A 80 -8.77 12.33 -21.50
N ASP A 81 -9.66 12.19 -22.48
CA ASP A 81 -10.41 13.32 -23.03
C ASP A 81 -11.33 14.00 -22.01
N ASP A 82 -11.62 13.35 -20.89
CA ASP A 82 -12.54 13.74 -19.84
C ASP A 82 -11.90 13.78 -18.44
N HIS A 83 -10.58 13.56 -18.32
CA HIS A 83 -9.89 13.52 -17.03
C HIS A 83 -8.49 14.16 -17.05
N VAL A 84 -8.23 14.94 -16.01
CA VAL A 84 -6.93 15.56 -15.70
C VAL A 84 -6.57 15.23 -14.25
N GLY A 85 -5.55 14.41 -14.03
CA GLY A 85 -5.21 13.97 -12.68
C GLY A 85 -3.73 13.97 -12.32
N PRO A 86 -3.03 15.11 -12.36
CA PRO A 86 -1.63 15.14 -11.97
C PRO A 86 -1.48 14.95 -10.45
N MET A 87 -0.57 14.07 -10.04
CA MET A 87 -0.01 14.11 -8.69
C MET A 87 1.01 15.25 -8.59
N VAL A 88 0.86 16.15 -7.61
CA VAL A 88 1.67 17.37 -7.46
C VAL A 88 2.18 17.52 -6.03
N MET A 89 3.49 17.68 -5.89
CA MET A 89 4.18 18.00 -4.65
C MET A 89 4.69 19.45 -4.71
N PHE A 90 4.35 20.25 -3.70
CA PHE A 90 4.75 21.66 -3.60
C PHE A 90 6.01 21.83 -2.74
N SER A 91 6.69 22.96 -2.92
CA SER A 91 7.97 23.28 -2.26
C SER A 91 7.87 23.44 -0.73
N ASP A 92 6.64 23.60 -0.23
CA ASP A 92 6.34 23.60 1.20
C ASP A 92 6.01 22.21 1.76
N GLY A 93 6.21 21.15 0.96
CA GLY A 93 6.09 19.76 1.38
C GLY A 93 4.68 19.18 1.32
N ARG A 94 3.67 19.96 0.93
CA ARG A 94 2.29 19.46 0.77
C ARG A 94 2.14 18.79 -0.59
N ARG A 95 1.35 17.73 -0.64
CA ARG A 95 1.03 16.98 -1.86
C ARG A 95 -0.47 16.96 -2.12
N ILE A 96 -0.85 17.19 -3.36
CA ILE A 96 -2.22 17.07 -3.85
C ILE A 96 -2.23 16.07 -5.00
N ASP A 97 -3.07 15.05 -4.91
CA ASP A 97 -3.40 14.16 -6.00
C ASP A 97 -4.73 14.64 -6.58
N PHE A 98 -4.64 15.35 -7.71
CA PHE A 98 -5.82 15.92 -8.37
C PHE A 98 -6.54 14.87 -9.19
N ASN A 99 -7.87 14.99 -9.24
CA ASN A 99 -8.75 14.28 -10.15
C ASN A 99 -9.79 15.29 -10.69
N ILE A 100 -9.44 15.99 -11.77
CA ILE A 100 -10.26 17.04 -12.39
C ILE A 100 -11.04 16.43 -13.55
N ARG A 101 -12.37 16.49 -13.47
CA ARG A 101 -13.30 15.80 -14.38
C ARG A 101 -14.41 16.71 -14.83
N VAL A 102 -15.06 16.38 -15.95
CA VAL A 102 -16.25 17.13 -16.37
C VAL A 102 -17.43 16.83 -15.45
N LEU A 103 -18.24 17.86 -15.16
CA LEU A 103 -19.38 17.75 -14.24
C LEU A 103 -20.40 16.67 -14.64
N VAL A 104 -20.49 16.32 -15.92
CA VAL A 104 -21.41 15.27 -16.38
C VAL A 104 -21.09 13.91 -15.76
N GLU A 105 -19.83 13.61 -15.49
CA GLU A 105 -19.42 12.34 -14.86
C GLU A 105 -19.97 12.22 -13.45
N LEU A 106 -19.81 13.25 -12.60
CA LEU A 106 -20.40 13.26 -11.26
C LEU A 106 -21.91 13.01 -11.30
N LYS A 107 -22.60 13.63 -12.27
CA LYS A 107 -24.05 13.45 -12.43
C LYS A 107 -24.42 12.04 -12.86
N ASP A 108 -23.54 11.34 -13.56
CA ASP A 108 -23.75 9.95 -13.98
C ASP A 108 -23.35 8.95 -12.88
N GLU A 109 -22.31 9.23 -12.09
CA GLU A 109 -21.97 8.51 -10.85
C GLU A 109 -23.13 8.55 -9.84
N ILE A 110 -23.68 9.74 -9.58
CA ILE A 110 -24.85 9.91 -8.70
C ILE A 110 -26.05 9.10 -9.20
N LYS A 111 -26.31 9.06 -10.52
CA LYS A 111 -27.44 8.30 -11.08
C LYS A 111 -27.22 6.79 -11.04
N SER A 112 -25.99 6.35 -11.27
CA SER A 112 -25.62 4.93 -11.29
C SER A 112 -25.51 4.35 -9.88
N GLY A 113 -25.30 5.20 -8.87
CA GLY A 113 -25.08 4.78 -7.50
C GLY A 113 -23.66 4.24 -7.28
N GLU A 114 -22.70 4.67 -8.11
CA GLU A 114 -21.30 4.32 -7.91
C GLU A 114 -20.80 4.98 -6.62
N ALA A 115 -20.38 4.14 -5.68
CA ALA A 115 -20.02 4.54 -4.33
C ALA A 115 -18.55 4.96 -4.26
N GLY A 116 -18.30 6.23 -3.94
CA GLY A 116 -17.03 6.66 -3.35
C GLY A 116 -17.06 6.47 -1.84
N SER A 117 -15.94 6.17 -1.20
CA SER A 117 -15.85 6.06 0.26
C SER A 117 -15.25 7.31 0.86
N TRP A 118 -15.90 7.83 1.91
CA TRP A 118 -15.46 8.95 2.74
C TRP A 118 -15.20 10.24 1.95
N ASN A 119 -16.18 11.14 1.94
CA ASN A 119 -16.16 12.38 1.18
C ASN A 119 -16.36 13.61 2.08
N ILE A 120 -15.61 14.67 1.80
CA ILE A 120 -15.82 16.00 2.37
C ILE A 120 -15.95 16.98 1.22
N VAL A 121 -17.19 17.38 0.93
CA VAL A 121 -17.48 18.38 -0.09
C VAL A 121 -17.05 19.77 0.41
N LEU A 122 -16.02 20.34 -0.22
CA LEU A 122 -15.44 21.65 0.12
C LEU A 122 -16.16 22.80 -0.59
N VAL A 123 -16.64 22.56 -1.81
CA VAL A 123 -17.38 23.51 -2.64
C VAL A 123 -18.48 22.76 -3.36
N ASP A 124 -19.69 23.32 -3.36
CA ASP A 124 -20.83 22.80 -4.12
C ASP A 124 -21.65 23.96 -4.70
N LYS A 125 -21.56 24.15 -6.01
CA LYS A 125 -22.35 25.13 -6.77
C LYS A 125 -23.53 24.50 -7.50
N GLU A 126 -23.73 23.19 -7.38
CA GLU A 126 -24.76 22.41 -8.07
C GLU A 126 -25.85 21.90 -7.12
N GLY A 127 -25.62 21.94 -5.80
CA GLY A 127 -26.54 21.45 -4.77
C GLY A 127 -26.56 19.93 -4.65
N VAL A 128 -25.46 19.26 -4.96
CA VAL A 128 -25.33 17.78 -5.02
C VAL A 128 -24.65 17.16 -3.79
N SER A 129 -24.33 17.97 -2.77
CA SER A 129 -23.60 17.50 -1.57
C SER A 129 -24.28 16.32 -0.85
N GLU A 130 -25.61 16.34 -0.73
CA GLU A 130 -26.35 15.25 -0.07
C GLU A 130 -26.42 14.01 -0.95
N ASP A 131 -26.45 14.17 -2.28
CA ASP A 131 -26.36 13.05 -3.21
C ASP A 131 -24.99 12.36 -3.07
N ILE A 132 -23.89 13.12 -3.06
CA ILE A 132 -22.52 12.59 -2.86
C ILE A 132 -22.42 11.84 -1.53
N LYS A 133 -22.92 12.40 -0.42
CA LYS A 133 -22.93 11.70 0.88
C LYS A 133 -23.76 10.42 0.84
N SER A 134 -24.85 10.39 0.08
CA SER A 134 -25.69 9.20 -0.02
C SER A 134 -24.99 8.03 -0.75
N LEU A 135 -23.96 8.33 -1.55
CA LEU A 135 -23.12 7.34 -2.22
C LEU A 135 -22.07 6.71 -1.28
N GLU A 136 -21.86 7.23 -0.06
CA GLU A 136 -20.80 6.75 0.82
C GLU A 136 -21.02 5.30 1.26
N SER A 137 -20.14 4.41 0.80
CA SER A 137 -19.99 3.08 1.38
C SER A 137 -18.92 3.10 2.48
N HIS A 138 -19.34 2.71 3.68
CA HIS A 138 -18.48 2.53 4.85
C HIS A 138 -18.11 1.06 5.09
N ASP A 139 -18.41 0.18 4.14
CA ASP A 139 -18.08 -1.24 4.23
C ASP A 139 -16.61 -1.48 3.87
N GLU A 140 -15.75 -1.56 4.88
CA GLU A 140 -14.31 -1.86 4.70
C GLU A 140 -14.02 -3.37 4.54
N SER A 141 -15.05 -4.23 4.48
CA SER A 141 -14.85 -5.68 4.46
C SER A 141 -14.09 -6.19 3.25
N GLU A 142 -14.07 -5.43 2.15
CA GLU A 142 -13.24 -5.72 0.97
C GLU A 142 -11.73 -5.66 1.26
N PHE A 143 -11.33 -4.89 2.27
CA PHE A 143 -9.93 -4.75 2.68
C PHE A 143 -9.54 -5.76 3.77
N TYR A 144 -10.49 -6.53 4.29
CA TYR A 144 -10.20 -7.52 5.32
C TYR A 144 -9.42 -8.70 4.76
N THR A 145 -8.56 -9.27 5.61
CA THR A 145 -7.84 -10.48 5.24
C THR A 145 -8.82 -11.62 4.98
N ARG A 146 -8.82 -12.16 3.76
CA ARG A 146 -9.61 -13.34 3.45
C ARG A 146 -9.06 -14.58 4.16
N ARG A 147 -9.96 -15.34 4.79
CA ARG A 147 -9.66 -16.67 5.34
C ARG A 147 -9.18 -17.62 4.23
N PRO A 148 -8.00 -18.24 4.35
CA PRO A 148 -7.52 -19.18 3.35
C PRO A 148 -8.26 -20.52 3.45
N THR A 149 -8.41 -21.18 2.32
CA THR A 149 -8.70 -22.62 2.27
C THR A 149 -7.44 -23.42 2.64
N GLU A 150 -7.62 -24.69 3.01
CA GLU A 150 -6.48 -25.59 3.29
C GLU A 150 -5.52 -25.71 2.09
N ALA A 151 -6.06 -25.74 0.86
CA ALA A 151 -5.26 -25.78 -0.36
C ALA A 151 -4.42 -24.51 -0.55
N GLU A 152 -4.98 -23.33 -0.28
CA GLU A 152 -4.27 -22.05 -0.37
C GLU A 152 -3.18 -21.93 0.70
N TYR A 153 -3.48 -22.34 1.93
CA TYR A 153 -2.52 -22.41 3.02
C TYR A 153 -1.33 -23.32 2.68
N ASN A 154 -1.61 -24.56 2.24
CA ASN A 154 -0.59 -25.52 1.87
C ASN A 154 0.26 -25.04 0.69
N LYS A 155 -0.37 -24.45 -0.32
CA LYS A 155 0.32 -23.86 -1.47
C LYS A 155 1.27 -22.74 -1.03
N LEU A 156 0.82 -21.83 -0.14
CA LEU A 156 1.65 -20.75 0.39
C LEU A 156 2.88 -21.31 1.12
N ALA A 157 2.69 -22.28 2.03
CA ALA A 157 3.78 -22.87 2.80
C ALA A 157 4.83 -23.56 1.92
N HIS A 158 4.40 -24.35 0.94
CA HIS A 158 5.33 -25.00 0.01
C HIS A 158 6.04 -23.99 -0.90
N HIS A 159 5.33 -22.97 -1.37
CA HIS A 159 5.93 -21.92 -2.19
C HIS A 159 6.96 -21.10 -1.40
N PHE A 160 6.71 -20.80 -0.13
CA PHE A 160 7.69 -20.14 0.73
C PHE A 160 8.98 -20.95 0.83
N TRP A 161 8.88 -22.23 1.22
CA TRP A 161 10.03 -23.11 1.38
C TRP A 161 10.74 -23.42 0.05
N TRP A 162 10.03 -23.39 -1.07
CA TRP A 162 10.68 -23.42 -2.39
C TRP A 162 11.49 -22.15 -2.65
N ASN A 163 10.89 -20.97 -2.45
CA ASN A 163 11.49 -19.70 -2.84
C ASN A 163 12.65 -19.25 -1.96
N ILE A 164 12.67 -19.64 -0.68
CA ILE A 164 13.81 -19.35 0.21
C ILE A 164 15.11 -20.00 -0.29
N THR A 165 15.01 -21.11 -1.04
CA THR A 165 16.19 -21.74 -1.67
C THR A 165 16.86 -20.83 -2.70
N TYR A 166 16.12 -19.92 -3.34
CA TYR A 166 16.71 -18.96 -4.25
C TYR A 166 17.59 -17.98 -3.49
N VAL A 167 17.16 -17.46 -2.34
CA VAL A 167 17.98 -16.56 -1.53
C VAL A 167 19.36 -17.19 -1.25
N ALA A 168 19.40 -18.42 -0.74
CA ALA A 168 20.66 -19.12 -0.49
C ALA A 168 21.50 -19.33 -1.77
N LYS A 169 20.88 -19.77 -2.88
CA LYS A 169 21.59 -19.98 -4.15
C LYS A 169 22.24 -18.70 -4.66
N TYR A 170 21.54 -17.58 -4.59
CA TYR A 170 22.03 -16.32 -5.13
C TYR A 170 22.99 -15.60 -4.18
N LEU A 171 22.87 -15.79 -2.86
CA LEU A 171 23.93 -15.40 -1.92
C LEU A 171 25.23 -16.18 -2.17
N TYR A 172 25.15 -17.50 -2.39
CA TYR A 172 26.33 -18.32 -2.72
C TYR A 172 27.03 -17.89 -4.02
N ARG A 173 26.24 -17.43 -5.00
CA ARG A 173 26.75 -16.98 -6.31
C ARG A 173 27.27 -15.55 -6.32
N ASP A 174 27.09 -14.81 -5.24
CA ASP A 174 27.36 -13.37 -5.19
C ASP A 174 26.47 -12.57 -6.17
N GLU A 175 25.24 -13.04 -6.40
CA GLU A 175 24.22 -12.37 -7.21
C GLU A 175 23.28 -11.56 -6.30
N PHE A 176 23.86 -10.58 -5.61
CA PHE A 176 23.24 -9.90 -4.46
C PHE A 176 21.88 -9.24 -4.75
N MET A 177 21.74 -8.56 -5.90
CA MET A 177 20.48 -7.91 -6.28
C MET A 177 19.32 -8.91 -6.42
N PHE A 178 19.59 -10.10 -6.95
CA PHE A 178 18.57 -11.14 -7.07
C PHE A 178 18.26 -11.74 -5.69
N ALA A 179 19.28 -11.98 -4.86
CA ALA A 179 19.07 -12.45 -3.49
C ALA A 179 18.18 -11.48 -2.68
N LYS A 180 18.42 -10.16 -2.78
CA LYS A 180 17.60 -9.12 -2.14
C LYS A 180 16.18 -9.09 -2.66
N ARG A 181 15.99 -9.17 -3.99
CA ARG A 181 14.64 -9.28 -4.58
C ARG A 181 13.89 -10.48 -4.01
N MET A 182 14.54 -11.63 -3.91
CA MET A 182 13.91 -12.84 -3.37
C MET A 182 13.59 -12.69 -1.88
N LEU A 183 14.52 -12.19 -1.06
CA LEU A 183 14.30 -12.02 0.37
C LEU A 183 13.22 -10.98 0.67
N ASP A 184 13.33 -9.79 0.10
CA ASP A 184 12.45 -8.68 0.45
C ASP A 184 11.10 -8.80 -0.30
N VAL A 185 11.11 -8.87 -1.62
CA VAL A 185 9.86 -8.85 -2.42
C VAL A 185 9.14 -10.19 -2.36
N SER A 186 9.84 -11.30 -2.60
CA SER A 186 9.18 -12.61 -2.61
C SER A 186 8.88 -13.10 -1.19
N LEU A 187 9.90 -13.25 -0.33
CA LEU A 187 9.67 -13.81 1.01
C LEU A 187 8.89 -12.88 1.93
N HIS A 188 9.31 -11.63 2.12
CA HIS A 188 8.61 -10.74 3.04
C HIS A 188 7.24 -10.32 2.52
N HIS A 189 7.15 -9.75 1.32
CA HIS A 189 5.89 -9.17 0.86
C HIS A 189 4.88 -10.19 0.32
N SER A 190 5.30 -11.35 -0.20
CA SER A 190 4.34 -12.32 -0.78
C SER A 190 3.92 -13.42 0.19
N TYR A 191 4.83 -13.89 1.06
CA TYR A 191 4.59 -15.07 1.89
C TYR A 191 4.50 -14.73 3.39
N LEU A 192 5.51 -14.05 3.94
CA LEU A 192 5.54 -13.69 5.35
C LEU A 192 4.41 -12.70 5.69
N LEU A 193 4.22 -11.67 4.88
CA LEU A 193 3.10 -10.73 5.03
C LEU A 193 1.76 -11.48 5.02
N THR A 194 1.55 -12.37 4.05
CA THR A 194 0.31 -13.15 3.95
C THR A 194 0.05 -13.99 5.21
N VAL A 195 1.06 -14.69 5.72
CA VAL A 195 0.87 -15.52 6.93
C VAL A 195 0.70 -14.69 8.20
N LEU A 196 1.32 -13.51 8.28
CA LEU A 196 1.10 -12.56 9.38
C LEU A 196 -0.33 -11.98 9.31
N SER A 197 -0.83 -11.67 8.11
CA SER A 197 -2.22 -11.25 7.91
C SER A 197 -3.21 -12.34 8.31
N TRP A 198 -2.95 -13.61 7.99
CA TRP A 198 -3.78 -14.73 8.45
C TRP A 198 -3.71 -14.92 9.97
N HIS A 199 -2.53 -14.72 10.57
CA HIS A 199 -2.38 -14.76 12.02
C HIS A 199 -3.25 -13.72 12.70
N LEU A 200 -3.23 -12.48 12.22
CA LEU A 200 -4.13 -11.43 12.68
C LEU A 200 -5.60 -11.79 12.42
N GLY A 201 -5.93 -12.37 11.26
CA GLY A 201 -7.29 -12.81 10.95
C GLY A 201 -7.83 -13.89 11.88
N VAL A 202 -6.96 -14.80 12.35
CA VAL A 202 -7.33 -15.75 13.41
C VAL A 202 -7.66 -15.01 14.72
N GLU A 203 -6.86 -14.01 15.10
CA GLU A 203 -7.03 -13.26 16.36
C GLU A 203 -8.24 -12.32 16.35
N THR A 204 -8.57 -11.74 15.19
CA THR A 204 -9.66 -10.76 15.04
C THR A 204 -10.94 -11.33 14.45
N ASN A 205 -11.00 -12.65 14.22
CA ASN A 205 -12.10 -13.29 13.51
C ASN A 205 -12.32 -12.71 12.10
N TRP A 206 -11.23 -12.50 11.36
CA TRP A 206 -11.16 -12.10 9.95
C TRP A 206 -11.69 -10.69 9.65
N THR A 207 -11.64 -9.80 10.64
CA THR A 207 -11.98 -8.37 10.49
C THR A 207 -10.74 -7.46 10.49
N ASN A 208 -9.54 -8.05 10.35
CA ASN A 208 -8.30 -7.28 10.28
C ASN A 208 -8.03 -6.76 8.87
N ASN A 209 -7.55 -5.52 8.79
CA ASN A 209 -7.02 -4.90 7.58
C ASN A 209 -5.52 -4.58 7.80
N PRO A 210 -4.57 -5.32 7.21
CA PRO A 210 -3.13 -5.05 7.36
C PRO A 210 -2.67 -3.77 6.63
N GLY A 211 -3.57 -3.15 5.85
CA GLY A 211 -3.30 -2.02 4.97
C GLY A 211 -2.57 -2.44 3.69
N PRO A 212 -2.53 -1.54 2.68
CA PRO A 212 -1.76 -1.75 1.46
C PRO A 212 -0.32 -2.15 1.77
N HIS A 213 0.14 -3.25 1.18
CA HIS A 213 1.46 -3.83 1.38
C HIS A 213 1.86 -4.08 2.86
N GLY A 214 0.90 -4.21 3.76
CA GLY A 214 1.14 -4.47 5.18
C GLY A 214 1.57 -3.24 6.00
N ARG A 215 1.35 -2.02 5.49
CA ARG A 215 1.80 -0.77 6.13
C ARG A 215 1.33 -0.58 7.57
N TRP A 216 0.25 -1.25 8.00
CA TRP A 216 -0.29 -1.14 9.36
C TRP A 216 -0.01 -2.36 10.25
N ILE A 217 0.69 -3.38 9.73
CA ILE A 217 0.83 -4.66 10.43
C ILE A 217 1.60 -4.52 11.76
N LYS A 218 2.59 -3.63 11.82
CA LYS A 218 3.36 -3.32 13.04
C LYS A 218 2.46 -2.82 14.17
N MET A 219 1.40 -2.09 13.84
CA MET A 219 0.49 -1.51 14.83
C MET A 219 -0.52 -2.52 15.38
N GLN A 220 -0.70 -3.65 14.68
CA GLN A 220 -1.68 -4.67 15.00
C GLN A 220 -1.04 -5.90 15.65
N LEU A 221 0.21 -6.21 15.31
CA LEU A 221 0.93 -7.34 15.89
C LEU A 221 1.39 -7.06 17.32
N GLU A 222 1.39 -8.12 18.13
CA GLU A 222 2.04 -8.13 19.44
C GLU A 222 3.51 -7.65 19.35
N PRO A 223 3.99 -6.77 20.25
CA PRO A 223 5.35 -6.23 20.19
C PRO A 223 6.46 -7.29 20.19
N SER A 224 6.20 -8.46 20.78
CA SER A 224 7.13 -9.58 20.77
C SER A 224 7.20 -10.27 19.40
N THR A 225 6.08 -10.40 18.69
CA THR A 225 6.01 -10.94 17.33
C THR A 225 6.67 -9.97 16.36
N TRP A 226 6.35 -8.67 16.45
CA TRP A 226 6.95 -7.67 15.57
C TRP A 226 8.48 -7.60 15.70
N ARG A 227 9.05 -7.67 16.91
CA ARG A 227 10.52 -7.74 17.09
C ARG A 227 11.17 -8.92 16.36
N GLN A 228 10.46 -10.04 16.24
CA GLN A 228 10.95 -11.18 15.47
C GLN A 228 10.87 -10.92 13.97
N VAL A 229 9.77 -10.32 13.49
CA VAL A 229 9.64 -9.86 12.10
C VAL A 229 10.73 -8.85 11.75
N GLU A 230 11.03 -7.88 12.62
CA GLU A 230 12.13 -6.92 12.43
C GLU A 230 13.48 -7.61 12.26
N SER A 231 13.72 -8.71 12.97
CA SER A 231 14.96 -9.49 12.85
C SER A 231 15.12 -10.23 11.51
N THR A 232 14.09 -10.24 10.68
CA THR A 232 14.09 -10.84 9.33
C THR A 232 14.59 -9.88 8.25
N PHE A 233 14.72 -8.58 8.54
CA PHE A 233 15.27 -7.61 7.60
C PHE A 233 16.81 -7.63 7.64
N ALA A 234 17.43 -7.45 6.47
CA ALA A 234 18.87 -7.46 6.30
C ALA A 234 19.42 -6.08 5.92
N GLY A 235 20.60 -5.76 6.44
CA GLY A 235 21.44 -4.68 5.96
C GLY A 235 22.17 -5.03 4.65
N PRO A 236 23.21 -4.25 4.28
CA PRO A 236 23.94 -4.43 3.03
C PRO A 236 24.93 -5.60 3.04
N SER A 237 25.27 -6.18 4.21
CA SER A 237 26.28 -7.25 4.27
C SER A 237 25.72 -8.62 3.86
N ILE A 238 26.57 -9.46 3.25
CA ILE A 238 26.21 -10.83 2.87
C ILE A 238 25.84 -11.64 4.12
N GLU A 239 26.56 -11.45 5.22
CA GLU A 239 26.33 -12.13 6.49
C GLU A 239 24.99 -11.76 7.12
N ASP A 240 24.61 -10.47 7.06
CA ASP A 240 23.27 -10.02 7.49
C ASP A 240 22.18 -10.71 6.67
N ASN A 241 22.37 -10.86 5.36
CA ASN A 241 21.37 -11.48 4.48
C ASN A 241 21.23 -12.98 4.71
N TRP A 242 22.33 -13.70 4.99
CA TRP A 242 22.25 -15.09 5.43
C TRP A 242 21.48 -15.23 6.74
N ARG A 243 21.80 -14.40 7.75
CA ARG A 243 21.11 -14.40 9.04
C ARG A 243 19.64 -14.07 8.89
N ALA A 244 19.31 -13.02 8.14
CA ALA A 244 17.95 -12.60 7.84
C ALA A 244 17.16 -13.70 7.13
N MET A 245 17.74 -14.39 6.14
CA MET A 245 17.10 -15.52 5.47
C MET A 245 16.68 -16.62 6.46
N PHE A 246 17.59 -17.03 7.36
CA PHE A 246 17.24 -18.03 8.37
C PHE A 246 16.18 -17.52 9.36
N ARG A 247 16.27 -16.26 9.80
CA ARG A 247 15.24 -15.63 10.65
C ARG A 247 13.88 -15.59 9.96
N THR A 248 13.84 -15.27 8.66
CA THR A 248 12.60 -15.30 7.86
C THR A 248 11.98 -16.69 7.87
N GLY A 249 12.79 -17.74 7.68
CA GLY A 249 12.36 -19.14 7.78
C GLY A 249 11.77 -19.49 9.15
N GLU A 250 12.49 -19.18 10.23
CA GLU A 250 12.06 -19.43 11.61
C GLU A 250 10.74 -18.73 11.95
N VAL A 251 10.62 -17.44 11.60
CA VAL A 251 9.41 -16.64 11.88
C VAL A 251 8.24 -17.15 11.05
N PHE A 252 8.45 -17.42 9.76
CA PHE A 252 7.42 -17.97 8.89
C PHE A 252 6.90 -19.30 9.44
N GLY A 253 7.79 -20.26 9.72
CA GLY A 253 7.38 -21.59 10.18
C GLY A 253 6.61 -21.54 11.50
N ARG A 254 7.08 -20.73 12.46
CA ARG A 254 6.37 -20.53 13.73
C ARG A 254 4.98 -19.94 13.56
N ILE A 255 4.82 -18.91 12.73
CA ILE A 255 3.52 -18.24 12.53
C ILE A 255 2.60 -19.11 11.69
N ALA A 256 3.11 -19.70 10.60
CA ALA A 256 2.36 -20.63 9.75
C ALA A 256 1.82 -21.81 10.55
N SER A 257 2.65 -22.45 11.37
CA SER A 257 2.20 -23.56 12.23
C SER A 257 1.04 -23.16 13.13
N ARG A 258 1.12 -21.99 13.79
CA ARG A 258 0.02 -21.50 14.66
C ARG A 258 -1.26 -21.23 13.88
N VAL A 259 -1.16 -20.66 12.69
CA VAL A 259 -2.29 -20.43 11.79
C VAL A 259 -2.91 -21.77 11.37
N GLY A 260 -2.08 -22.75 11.02
CA GLY A 260 -2.50 -24.11 10.70
C GLY A 260 -3.26 -24.76 11.86
N ASP A 261 -2.70 -24.74 13.07
CA ASP A 261 -3.32 -25.30 14.27
C ASP A 261 -4.69 -24.66 14.56
N ALA A 262 -4.80 -23.33 14.45
CA ALA A 262 -6.04 -22.60 14.67
C ALA A 262 -7.12 -22.87 13.60
N LEU A 263 -6.70 -23.16 12.36
CA LEU A 263 -7.59 -23.46 11.25
C LEU A 263 -7.91 -24.96 11.08
N GLY A 264 -7.19 -25.83 11.79
CA GLY A 264 -7.24 -27.28 11.61
C GLY A 264 -6.49 -27.78 10.38
N TYR A 265 -5.51 -27.03 9.87
CA TYR A 265 -4.70 -27.39 8.71
C TYR A 265 -3.32 -27.91 9.13
N VAL A 266 -2.80 -28.90 8.40
CA VAL A 266 -1.50 -29.52 8.73
C VAL A 266 -0.35 -28.70 8.16
N TYR A 267 0.52 -28.17 9.02
CA TYR A 267 1.75 -27.49 8.60
C TYR A 267 2.80 -28.50 8.06
N PRO A 268 3.46 -28.25 6.90
CA PRO A 268 4.40 -29.19 6.29
C PRO A 268 5.80 -29.18 6.95
N ILE A 269 5.88 -29.55 8.23
CA ILE A 269 7.13 -29.48 9.03
C ILE A 269 8.30 -30.24 8.39
N ARG A 270 8.05 -31.37 7.73
CA ARG A 270 9.11 -32.14 7.04
C ARG A 270 9.75 -31.36 5.89
N VAL A 271 8.99 -30.50 5.21
CA VAL A 271 9.51 -29.65 4.12
C VAL A 271 10.42 -28.58 4.71
N GLU A 272 10.00 -27.94 5.81
CA GLU A 272 10.82 -26.97 6.55
C GLU A 272 12.16 -27.58 6.97
N GLU A 273 12.15 -28.77 7.57
CA GLU A 273 13.36 -29.45 8.04
C GLU A 273 14.33 -29.74 6.90
N GLN A 274 13.83 -30.32 5.80
CA GLN A 274 14.63 -30.67 4.63
C GLN A 274 15.22 -29.45 3.94
N VAL A 275 14.41 -28.40 3.73
CA VAL A 275 14.89 -27.16 3.12
C VAL A 275 15.88 -26.46 4.04
N THR A 276 15.62 -26.39 5.34
CA THR A 276 16.53 -25.75 6.30
C THR A 276 17.90 -26.43 6.31
N GLU A 277 17.98 -27.76 6.24
CA GLU A 277 19.28 -28.44 6.14
C GLU A 277 19.98 -28.13 4.81
N TYR A 278 19.24 -28.09 3.70
CA TYR A 278 19.77 -27.64 2.42
C TYR A 278 20.36 -26.21 2.50
N LEU A 279 19.63 -25.26 3.10
CA LEU A 279 20.09 -23.87 3.25
C LEU A 279 21.40 -23.79 4.06
N LYS A 280 21.51 -24.58 5.15
CA LYS A 280 22.74 -24.67 5.95
C LYS A 280 23.90 -25.21 5.14
N GLU A 281 23.69 -26.22 4.31
CA GLU A 281 24.75 -26.77 3.46
C GLU A 281 25.23 -25.74 2.43
N VAL A 282 24.32 -25.01 1.77
CA VAL A 282 24.71 -23.96 0.83
C VAL A 282 25.51 -22.84 1.53
N GLN A 283 25.14 -22.46 2.75
CA GLN A 283 25.90 -21.49 3.53
C GLN A 283 27.32 -22.00 3.86
N ARG A 284 27.47 -23.27 4.26
CA ARG A 284 28.79 -23.90 4.50
C ARG A 284 29.64 -23.88 3.23
N LEU A 285 29.04 -24.12 2.07
CA LEU A 285 29.74 -24.03 0.78
C LEU A 285 30.22 -22.61 0.48
N ALA A 286 29.39 -21.59 0.74
CA ALA A 286 29.77 -20.19 0.56
C ALA A 286 30.98 -19.81 1.44
N GLN A 287 30.94 -20.17 2.72
CA GLN A 287 32.02 -19.90 3.67
C GLN A 287 33.34 -20.61 3.33
N ARG A 288 33.28 -21.78 2.68
CA ARG A 288 34.49 -22.48 2.21
C ARG A 288 35.08 -21.78 0.99
N ARG A 289 34.25 -21.28 0.09
CA ARG A 289 34.67 -20.55 -1.11
C ARG A 289 35.40 -19.24 -0.78
N GLU A 290 35.00 -18.56 0.30
CA GLU A 290 35.65 -17.31 0.74
C GLU A 290 37.03 -17.52 1.39
N ARG A 291 37.33 -18.75 1.85
CA ARG A 291 38.57 -19.08 2.58
C ARG A 291 39.68 -19.69 1.72
N GLY A 292 39.37 -20.06 0.47
CA GLY A 292 40.30 -20.68 -0.48
C GLY A 292 40.63 -19.75 -1.61
#